data_AF-A0A414AFX1-F1
#
_entry.id   AF-A0A414AFX1-F1
#
_cell.length_a   1.000
_cell.length_b   1.000
_cell.length_c   1.000
_cell.angle_alpha   90.00
_cell.angle_beta   90.00
_cell.angle_gamma   90.00
#
_symmetry.space_group_name_H-M   'P 1'
#
loop_
_entity.id
_entity.type
_entity.pdbx_description
1 polymer ?
#
loop_
_entity_poly.entity_id
_entity_poly.type
_entity_poly.pdbx_seq_one_letter_code
_entity_poly.pdbx_strand_id
1 'polypeptide(L)'
;MYICMTEEQKNSIVKHVNIMLVEYKRLIRRIIEAMKSLIIRIKQCACEMEIFREAFLHLSPREKYRTMRRLNKRGYTEKEINQMMYGVYHCRNNC
;
A
#
# COMPACT_ATOMS: atom_id res chain seq x y z
N MET A 1 -20.42 24.96 -39.93
CA MET A 1 -20.76 26.04 -38.98
C MET A 1 -19.48 26.41 -38.24
N TYR A 2 -18.88 27.57 -38.56
CA TYR A 2 -17.73 28.07 -37.80
C TYR A 2 -18.26 28.84 -36.60
N ILE A 3 -17.87 28.42 -35.39
CA ILE A 3 -18.15 29.18 -34.18
C ILE A 3 -17.10 30.29 -34.10
N CYS A 4 -17.49 31.51 -34.46
CA CYS A 4 -16.65 32.68 -34.25
C CYS A 4 -16.75 33.12 -32.79
N MET A 5 -15.69 32.93 -32.03
CA MET A 5 -15.55 33.44 -30.67
C MET A 5 -14.94 34.84 -30.67
N THR A 6 -15.46 35.71 -29.80
CA THR A 6 -14.87 37.02 -29.51
C THR A 6 -13.54 36.87 -28.77
N GLU A 7 -12.66 37.88 -28.85
CA GLU A 7 -11.39 37.87 -28.12
C GLU A 7 -11.58 37.80 -26.60
N GLU A 8 -12.67 38.38 -26.07
CA GLU A 8 -13.01 38.25 -24.65
C GLU A 8 -13.35 36.82 -24.27
N GLN A 9 -14.10 36.10 -25.11
CA GLN A 9 -14.39 34.68 -24.90
C GLN A 9 -13.13 33.83 -24.94
N LYS A 10 -12.22 34.09 -25.89
CA LYS A 10 -10.91 33.41 -25.96
C LYS A 10 -10.08 33.65 -24.70
N ASN A 11 -9.97 34.89 -24.25
CA ASN A 11 -9.22 35.26 -23.05
C ASN A 11 -9.82 34.64 -21.78
N SER A 12 -11.15 34.60 -21.67
CA SER A 12 -11.84 33.93 -20.56
C SER A 12 -11.53 32.43 -20.51
N ILE A 13 -11.58 31.75 -21.66
CA ILE A 13 -11.25 30.33 -21.76
C ILE A 13 -9.80 30.07 -21.35
N VAL A 14 -8.84 30.83 -21.90
CA VAL A 14 -7.42 30.69 -21.55
C VAL A 14 -7.20 30.87 -20.05
N LYS A 15 -7.83 31.88 -19.44
CA LYS A 15 -7.74 32.12 -18.00
C LYS A 15 -8.28 30.95 -17.17
N HIS A 16 -9.47 30.44 -17.51
CA HIS A 16 -10.08 29.31 -16.80
C HIS A 16 -9.26 28.02 -16.96
N VAL A 17 -8.81 27.72 -18.18
CA VAL A 17 -7.95 26.55 -18.45
C VAL A 17 -6.65 26.65 -17.65
N ASN A 18 -6.02 27.82 -17.60
CA ASN A 18 -4.80 28.02 -16.83
C ASN A 18 -5.01 27.83 -15.33
N ILE A 19 -6.11 28.34 -14.77
CA ILE A 19 -6.47 28.11 -13.37
C ILE A 19 -6.66 26.61 -13.10
N MET A 20 -7.40 25.91 -13.97
CA MET A 20 -7.61 24.47 -13.84
C MET A 20 -6.31 23.68 -13.92
N LEU A 21 -5.39 24.05 -14.84
CA LEU A 21 -4.08 23.42 -14.96
C LEU A 21 -3.24 23.60 -13.69
N VAL A 22 -3.29 24.78 -13.07
CA VAL A 22 -2.58 25.04 -11.81
C VAL A 22 -3.15 24.19 -10.68
N GLU A 23 -4.47 24.13 -10.53
CA GLU A 23 -5.12 23.30 -9.50
C GLU A 23 -4.86 21.81 -9.71
N TYR A 24 -4.90 21.34 -10.96
CA TYR A 24 -4.55 19.96 -11.31
C TYR A 24 -3.11 19.61 -10.94
N LYS A 25 -2.14 20.48 -11.25
CA LYS A 25 -0.74 20.31 -10.86
C LYS A 25 -0.58 20.27 -9.33
N ARG A 26 -1.31 21.11 -8.60
CA ARG A 26 -1.32 21.11 -7.13
C ARG A 26 -1.86 19.80 -6.58
N LEU A 27 -2.94 19.27 -7.15
CA LEU A 27 -3.52 17.99 -6.76
C LEU A 27 -2.54 16.84 -6.97
N ILE A 28 -1.91 16.74 -8.15
CA ILE A 28 -0.89 15.73 -8.44
C ILE A 28 0.24 15.79 -7.42
N ARG A 29 0.74 17.00 -7.10
CA ARG A 29 1.81 17.15 -6.12
C ARG A 29 1.41 16.63 -4.74
N ARG A 30 0.18 16.90 -4.28
CA ARG A 30 -0.33 16.37 -3.01
C ARG A 30 -0.43 14.85 -3.02
N ILE A 31 -0.88 14.25 -4.12
CA ILE A 31 -0.96 12.79 -4.28
C ILE A 31 0.45 12.19 -4.21
N ILE A 32 1.41 12.75 -4.94
CA ILE A 32 2.81 12.28 -4.92
C ILE A 32 3.39 12.31 -3.51
N GLU A 33 3.19 13.41 -2.77
CA GLU A 33 3.69 13.51 -1.39
C GLU A 33 3.01 12.49 -0.45
N ALA A 34 1.70 12.29 -0.58
CA ALA A 34 1.00 11.25 0.18
C ALA A 34 1.55 9.85 -0.14
N MET A 35 1.81 9.56 -1.41
CA MET A 35 2.40 8.29 -1.84
C MET A 35 3.80 8.07 -1.31
N LYS A 36 4.65 9.11 -1.23
CA LYS A 36 5.99 9.00 -0.63
C LYS A 36 5.91 8.55 0.83
N SER A 37 5.02 9.16 1.62
CA SER A 37 4.83 8.78 3.02
C SER A 37 4.36 7.33 3.14
N LEU A 38 3.41 6.92 2.30
CA LEU A 38 2.92 5.54 2.24
C LEU A 38 4.05 4.55 1.91
N ILE A 39 4.88 4.85 0.91
CA ILE A 39 6.01 4.00 0.50
C ILE A 39 7.00 3.81 1.65
N ILE A 40 7.32 4.86 2.40
CA ILE A 40 8.22 4.76 3.55
C ILE A 40 7.65 3.80 4.61
N ARG A 41 6.35 3.94 4.93
CA ARG A 41 5.68 3.05 5.88
C ARG A 41 5.63 1.60 5.40
N ILE A 42 5.36 1.38 4.12
CA ILE A 42 5.38 0.04 3.51
C ILE A 42 6.77 -0.58 3.65
N LYS A 43 7.83 0.18 3.35
CA LYS A 43 9.21 -0.30 3.50
C LYS A 43 9.55 -0.68 4.95
N GLN A 44 9.16 0.16 5.91
CA GLN A 44 9.36 -0.13 7.33
C GLN A 44 8.63 -1.42 7.75
N CYS A 45 7.35 -1.57 7.38
CA CYS A 45 6.60 -2.79 7.65
C CYS A 45 7.23 -4.03 7.00
N ALA A 46 7.73 -3.90 5.76
CA ALA A 46 8.39 -5.00 5.07
C ALA A 46 9.67 -5.46 5.79
N CYS A 47 10.49 -4.52 6.29
CA CYS A 47 11.67 -4.85 7.10
C CYS A 47 11.30 -5.54 8.41
N GLU A 48 10.30 -5.05 9.13
CA GLU A 48 9.83 -5.68 10.37
C GLU A 48 9.28 -7.11 10.13
N MET A 49 8.55 -7.29 9.03
CA MET A 49 8.06 -8.61 8.61
C MET A 49 9.19 -9.57 8.27
N GLU A 50 10.27 -9.09 7.65
CA GLU A 50 11.46 -9.89 7.36
C GLU A 50 12.17 -10.34 8.65
N ILE A 51 12.36 -9.43 9.61
CA ILE A 51 12.92 -9.76 10.93
C ILE A 51 12.04 -10.78 11.65
N PHE A 52 10.71 -10.58 11.64
CA PHE A 52 9.78 -11.54 12.21
C PHE A 52 9.89 -12.91 11.54
N ARG A 53 10.00 -12.95 10.21
CA ARG A 53 10.15 -14.19 9.43
C ARG A 53 11.42 -14.93 9.81
N GLU A 54 12.54 -14.22 9.89
CA GLU A 54 13.83 -14.79 10.27
C GLU A 54 13.79 -15.35 11.70
N ALA A 55 13.28 -14.58 12.66
CA ALA A 55 13.09 -15.05 14.03
C ALA A 55 12.19 -16.30 14.09
N PHE A 56 11.11 -16.33 13.30
CA PHE A 56 10.20 -17.47 13.24
C PHE A 56 10.88 -18.73 12.69
N LEU A 57 11.77 -18.62 11.70
CA LEU A 57 12.48 -19.76 11.13
C LEU A 57 13.27 -20.53 12.20
N HIS A 58 13.88 -19.81 13.15
CA HIS A 58 14.68 -20.38 14.23
C HIS A 58 13.87 -20.93 15.41
N LEU A 59 12.55 -20.72 15.44
CA LEU A 59 11.69 -21.28 16.49
C LEU A 59 11.54 -22.80 16.36
N SER A 60 11.39 -23.47 17.51
CA SER A 60 11.02 -24.89 17.55
C SER A 60 9.60 -25.10 16.99
N PRO A 61 9.24 -26.32 16.53
CA PRO A 61 7.90 -26.61 16.02
C PRO A 61 6.77 -26.22 16.99
N ARG A 62 6.97 -26.45 18.29
CA ARG A 62 6.00 -26.09 19.35
C ARG A 62 5.81 -24.58 19.46
N GLU A 63 6.89 -23.82 19.35
CA GLU A 63 6.84 -22.35 19.40
C GLU A 63 6.23 -21.76 18.14
N LYS A 64 6.56 -22.31 16.96
CA LYS A 64 5.90 -21.97 15.69
C LYS A 64 4.39 -22.15 15.81
N TYR A 65 3.93 -23.31 16.26
CA TYR A 65 2.50 -23.58 16.47
C TYR A 65 1.84 -22.60 17.46
N ARG A 66 2.50 -22.28 18.58
CA ARG A 66 1.99 -21.30 19.55
C ARG A 66 1.84 -19.91 18.94
N THR A 67 2.83 -19.45 18.17
CA THR A 67 2.81 -18.16 17.48
C THR A 67 1.67 -18.11 16.46
N MET A 68 1.50 -19.17 15.65
CA MET A 68 0.38 -19.29 14.71
C MET A 68 -0.98 -19.23 15.41
N ARG A 69 -1.14 -19.97 16.51
CA ARG A 69 -2.39 -19.97 17.29
C ARG A 69 -2.70 -18.59 17.87
N ARG A 70 -1.67 -17.81 18.25
CA ARG A 70 -1.85 -16.42 18.70
C ARG A 70 -2.29 -15.51 17.56
N LEU A 71 -1.71 -15.65 16.37
CA LEU A 71 -2.11 -14.89 15.19
C LEU A 71 -3.55 -15.22 14.78
N ASN A 72 -3.91 -16.50 14.76
CA ASN A 72 -5.28 -16.93 14.48
C ASN A 72 -6.30 -16.34 15.48
N LYS A 73 -5.97 -16.35 16.78
CA LYS A 73 -6.78 -15.69 17.81
C LYS A 73 -6.93 -14.18 17.64
N ARG A 74 -6.01 -13.52 16.91
CA ARG A 74 -6.10 -12.10 16.57
C ARG A 74 -6.90 -11.83 15.28
N GLY A 75 -7.49 -12.88 14.68
CA GLY A 75 -8.34 -12.77 13.51
C GLY A 75 -7.63 -13.04 12.18
N TYR A 76 -6.34 -13.39 12.19
CA TYR A 76 -5.62 -13.76 10.96
C TYR A 76 -5.98 -15.17 10.52
N THR A 77 -6.39 -15.31 9.28
CA THR A 77 -6.59 -16.62 8.65
C THR A 77 -5.26 -17.32 8.43
N GLU A 78 -5.30 -18.65 8.37
CA GLU A 78 -4.10 -19.44 8.05
C GLU A 78 -3.49 -19.05 6.70
N LYS A 79 -4.32 -18.66 5.72
CA LYS A 79 -3.86 -18.18 4.41
C LYS A 79 -3.06 -16.88 4.54
N GLU A 80 -3.56 -15.91 5.31
CA GLU A 80 -2.86 -14.64 5.54
C GLU A 80 -1.54 -14.87 6.27
N ILE A 81 -1.54 -15.75 7.28
CA ILE A 81 -0.31 -16.06 8.01
C ILE A 81 0.67 -16.80 7.09
N ASN A 82 0.21 -17.72 6.25
CA ASN A 82 1.07 -18.36 5.25
C ASN A 82 1.67 -17.37 4.26
N GLN A 83 0.90 -16.38 3.81
CA GLN A 83 1.39 -15.32 2.96
C GLN A 83 2.46 -14.46 3.66
N MET A 84 2.22 -14.08 4.92
CA MET A 84 3.20 -13.38 5.77
C MET A 84 4.51 -14.16 5.90
N MET A 85 4.42 -15.50 5.91
CA MET A 85 5.56 -16.39 6.05
C MET A 85 6.11 -16.90 4.71
N TYR A 86 5.72 -16.33 3.56
CA TYR A 86 6.12 -16.79 2.22
C TYR A 86 5.92 -18.29 1.97
N GLY A 87 4.84 -18.87 2.52
CA GLY A 87 4.52 -20.29 2.38
C GLY A 87 5.42 -21.23 3.18
N VAL A 88 6.34 -20.72 4.01
CA VAL A 88 7.25 -21.52 4.84
C VAL A 88 6.48 -22.34 5.89
N TYR A 89 5.32 -21.85 6.32
CA TYR A 89 4.42 -22.61 7.17
C TYR A 89 3.54 -23.52 6.33
N HIS A 90 3.99 -24.75 6.13
CA HIS A 90 3.08 -25.84 5.80
C HIS A 90 2.63 -26.47 7.10
N CYS A 91 1.41 -26.19 7.52
CA CYS A 91 0.72 -27.01 8.52
C CYS A 91 0.61 -28.42 7.91
N ARG A 92 1.63 -29.26 8.10
CA ARG A 92 1.47 -30.69 7.88
C ARG A 92 0.44 -31.12 8.93
N ASN A 93 -0.75 -31.49 8.46
CA ASN A 93 -1.80 -32.15 9.23
C ASN A 93 -1.38 -33.51 9.84
N ASN A 94 -0.08 -33.74 10.05
CA ASN A 94 0.47 -34.96 10.63
C ASN A 94 1.34 -34.57 11.83
N CYS A 95 0.67 -34.20 12.93
CA CYS A 95 1.14 -34.60 14.25
C CYS A 95 0.69 -36.04 14.48
#